data_AF-A0A7Z0MLP4-F1
#
_entry.id   AF-A0A7Z0MLP4-F1
#
_cell.length_a   1.000
_cell.length_b   1.000
_cell.length_c   1.000
_cell.angle_alpha   90.00
_cell.angle_beta   90.00
_cell.angle_gamma   90.00
#
_symmetry.space_group_name_H-M   'P 1'
#
loop_
_entity.id
_entity.type
_entity.pdbx_description
1 polymer ?
#
loop_
_entity_poly.entity_id
_entity_poly.type
_entity_poly.pdbx_seq_one_letter_code
_entity_poly.pdbx_strand_id
1 'polypeptide(L)'
;MNLFNRLPGYVSSEPGLERVVLARMPMIFCIGATLLMMPSLLLRQGNWDMHALRLDDLISKVDIYATAGFLLYCNLVVAVTIGAFIVLVMKGPAYVADAYPLNDADSPAPAASRHTPQQ
;
A
#
# COMPACT_ATOMS: atom_id res chain seq x y z
N MET A 1 7.98 -26.28 -1.30
CA MET A 1 6.59 -25.78 -1.33
C MET A 1 6.55 -24.65 -2.33
N ASN A 2 5.79 -24.81 -3.42
CA ASN A 2 5.75 -23.85 -4.51
C ASN A 2 4.55 -22.90 -4.28
N LEU A 3 4.78 -21.76 -3.64
CA LEU A 3 3.73 -20.81 -3.23
C LEU A 3 3.13 -20.00 -4.40
N PHE A 4 3.64 -20.18 -5.63
CA PHE A 4 3.37 -19.29 -6.77
C PHE A 4 3.27 -20.05 -8.10
N ASN A 5 2.34 -21.01 -8.21
CA ASN A 5 2.10 -21.71 -9.47
C ASN A 5 1.38 -20.78 -10.46
N ARG A 6 2.03 -20.49 -11.59
CA ARG A 6 1.51 -19.59 -12.64
C ARG A 6 0.77 -20.39 -13.71
N LEU A 7 -0.32 -19.86 -14.24
CA LEU A 7 -0.99 -20.51 -15.37
C LEU A 7 -0.13 -20.42 -16.65
N PRO A 8 0.06 -21.54 -17.37
CA PRO A 8 0.66 -21.50 -18.70
C PRO A 8 -0.29 -20.80 -19.68
N GLY A 9 0.23 -19.83 -20.47
CA GLY A 9 -0.54 -19.13 -21.50
C GLY A 9 -1.14 -17.77 -21.12
N TYR A 10 -0.82 -17.21 -19.94
CA TYR A 10 -1.31 -15.87 -19.57
C TYR A 10 -0.61 -14.75 -20.37
N VAL A 11 -1.36 -13.71 -20.75
CA VAL A 11 -0.81 -12.52 -21.39
C VAL A 11 -0.30 -11.56 -20.33
N SER A 12 0.97 -11.16 -20.42
CA SER A 12 1.53 -10.17 -19.50
C SER A 12 0.91 -8.80 -19.76
N SER A 13 0.31 -8.21 -18.73
CA SER A 13 -0.16 -6.83 -18.75
C SER A 13 1.04 -5.86 -18.70
N GLU A 14 0.96 -4.75 -19.43
CA GLU A 14 2.05 -3.77 -19.51
C GLU A 14 2.36 -3.13 -18.14
N PRO A 15 3.63 -2.78 -17.85
CA PRO A 15 4.02 -2.23 -16.55
C PRO A 15 3.25 -0.94 -16.23
N GLY A 16 2.51 -0.92 -15.10
CA GLY A 16 1.77 0.25 -14.63
C GLY A 16 2.57 1.17 -13.70
N LEU A 17 1.94 2.29 -13.31
CA LEU A 17 2.47 3.29 -12.35
C LEU A 17 2.85 2.67 -10.98
N GLU A 18 2.17 1.60 -10.60
CA GLU A 18 2.41 0.82 -9.38
C GLU A 18 3.86 0.35 -9.20
N ARG A 19 4.51 -0.15 -10.27
CA ARG A 19 5.93 -0.56 -10.19
C ARG A 19 6.86 0.62 -9.90
N VAL A 20 6.55 1.79 -10.46
CA VAL A 20 7.33 3.01 -10.25
C VAL A 20 7.14 3.53 -8.83
N VAL A 21 5.91 3.47 -8.31
CA VAL A 21 5.61 3.83 -6.91
C VAL A 21 6.38 2.92 -5.96
N LEU A 22 6.26 1.60 -6.11
CA LEU A 22 6.98 0.62 -5.28
C LEU A 22 8.52 0.76 -5.36
N ALA A 23 9.07 1.07 -6.54
CA ALA A 23 10.51 1.27 -6.70
C ALA A 23 11.00 2.57 -6.05
N ARG A 24 10.18 3.63 -6.04
CA ARG A 24 10.56 4.95 -5.46
C ARG A 24 10.21 5.09 -3.98
N MET A 25 9.32 4.24 -3.46
CA MET A 25 8.93 4.18 -2.04
C MET A 25 10.09 4.28 -1.03
N PRO A 26 11.15 3.44 -1.11
CA PRO A 26 12.23 3.50 -0.13
C PRO A 26 13.01 4.82 -0.19
N MET A 27 13.18 5.39 -1.39
CA MET A 27 13.86 6.69 -1.54
C MET A 27 13.00 7.82 -0.99
N ILE A 28 11.70 7.83 -1.31
CA ILE A 28 10.74 8.83 -0.80
C ILE A 28 10.73 8.76 0.73
N PHE A 29 10.62 7.56 1.30
CA PHE A 29 10.66 7.34 2.75
C PHE A 29 11.89 7.98 3.40
N CYS A 30 13.09 7.67 2.89
CA CYS A 30 14.32 8.24 3.43
C CYS A 30 14.35 9.77 3.33
N ILE A 31 13.91 10.34 2.19
CA ILE A 31 13.89 11.80 1.99
C ILE A 31 12.90 12.47 2.96
N GLY A 32 11.67 11.95 3.06
CA GLY A 32 10.64 12.52 3.93
C GLY A 32 10.98 12.38 5.41
N ALA A 33 11.53 11.23 5.82
CA ALA A 33 12.04 11.00 7.17
C ALA A 33 13.16 11.98 7.54
N THR A 34 14.14 12.16 6.64
CA THR A 34 15.26 13.08 6.85
C THR A 34 14.77 14.52 6.94
N LEU A 35 13.88 14.95 6.04
CA LEU A 35 13.33 16.30 6.01
C LEU A 35 12.56 16.63 7.29
N LEU A 36 11.80 15.67 7.83
CA LEU A 36 11.03 15.90 9.05
C LEU A 36 11.88 15.94 10.33
N MET A 37 12.98 15.19 10.37
CA MET A 37 13.91 15.21 11.51
C MET A 37 14.87 16.40 11.49
N MET A 38 15.12 16.97 10.30
CA MET A 38 16.01 18.11 10.10
C MET A 38 15.74 19.30 11.05
N PRO A 39 14.51 19.81 11.24
CA PRO A 39 14.26 20.96 12.11
C PRO A 39 14.61 20.71 13.58
N SER A 40 14.29 19.52 14.13
CA SER A 40 14.69 19.14 15.50
C SER A 40 16.21 19.12 15.64
N LEU A 41 16.92 18.56 14.66
CA LEU A 41 18.38 18.47 14.66
C LEU A 41 19.07 19.85 14.56
N LEU A 42 18.50 20.76 13.76
CA LEU A 42 19.00 22.13 13.60
C LEU A 42 18.79 22.98 14.86
N LEU A 43 17.63 22.85 15.51
CA LEU A 43 17.35 23.57 16.74
C LEU A 43 18.30 23.17 17.87
N ARG A 44 18.65 21.88 17.94
CA ARG A 44 19.59 21.36 18.95
C ARG A 44 21.05 21.75 18.69
N GLN A 45 21.42 22.04 17.44
CA GLN A 45 22.78 22.46 17.05
C GLN A 45 22.97 23.97 17.04
N GLY A 46 21.90 24.77 17.06
CA GLY A 46 22.01 26.21 17.12
C GLY A 46 22.42 26.69 18.51
N ASN A 47 23.52 27.45 18.59
CA ASN A 47 23.88 28.21 19.79
C ASN A 47 23.01 29.46 19.88
N TRP A 48 21.78 29.29 20.34
CA TRP A 48 20.81 30.38 20.48
C TRP A 48 21.05 31.13 21.80
N ASP A 49 21.43 32.41 21.75
CA ASP A 49 21.54 33.30 22.92
C ASP A 49 20.16 33.76 23.43
N MET A 50 19.35 32.81 23.91
CA MET A 50 18.03 33.08 24.47
C MET A 50 17.94 32.63 25.93
N HIS A 51 16.94 33.14 26.65
CA HIS A 51 16.71 32.76 28.05
C HIS A 51 16.39 31.25 28.16
N ALA A 52 17.08 30.53 29.05
CA ALA A 52 17.06 29.06 29.13
C ALA A 52 15.64 28.46 29.18
N LEU A 53 14.75 29.04 29.99
CA LEU A 53 13.35 28.58 30.10
C LEU A 53 12.58 28.64 28.77
N ARG A 54 12.88 29.63 27.91
CA ARG A 54 12.21 29.80 26.62
C ARG A 54 12.77 28.86 25.55
N LEU A 55 14.05 28.49 25.66
CA LEU A 55 14.68 27.52 24.78
C LEU A 55 14.13 26.11 25.02
N ASP A 56 14.00 25.70 26.28
CA ASP A 56 13.51 24.37 26.64
C ASP A 56 12.06 24.14 26.16
N ASP A 57 11.19 25.15 26.32
CA ASP A 57 9.80 25.09 25.84
C ASP A 57 9.73 25.01 24.30
N LEU A 58 10.59 25.76 23.59
CA LEU A 58 10.64 25.74 22.13
C LEU A 58 11.15 24.40 21.59
N ILE A 59 12.22 23.85 22.18
CA ILE A 59 12.78 22.54 21.81
C ILE A 59 11.72 21.46 22.02
N SER A 60 11.07 21.44 23.19
CA SER A 60 10.02 20.46 23.49
C SER A 60 8.85 20.52 22.51
N LYS A 61 8.39 21.73 22.15
CA LYS A 61 7.32 21.89 21.16
C LYS A 61 7.71 21.36 19.80
N VAL A 62 8.91 21.70 19.32
CA VAL A 62 9.37 21.27 18.00
C VAL A 62 9.60 19.77 17.95
N ASP A 63 10.13 19.16 19.01
CA ASP A 63 10.29 17.70 19.09
C ASP A 63 8.94 16.97 19.05
N ILE A 64 7.92 17.49 19.73
CA ILE A 64 6.55 16.94 19.67
C ILE A 64 6.02 17.00 18.23
N TYR A 65 6.11 18.15 17.56
CA TYR A 65 5.62 18.28 16.18
C TYR A 65 6.43 17.45 15.18
N ALA A 66 7.75 17.40 15.31
CA ALA A 66 8.62 16.60 14.46
C ALA A 66 8.30 15.11 14.61
N THR A 67 8.15 14.62 15.84
CA THR A 67 7.80 13.22 16.13
C THR A 67 6.40 12.89 15.65
N ALA A 68 5.41 13.75 15.90
CA ALA A 68 4.04 13.56 15.45
C ALA A 68 3.96 13.52 13.91
N GLY A 69 4.63 14.46 13.24
CA GLY A 69 4.73 14.46 11.79
C GLY A 69 5.40 13.19 11.26
N PHE A 70 6.45 12.71 11.94
CA PHE A 70 7.22 11.54 11.49
C PHE A 70 6.37 10.28 11.57
N LEU A 71 5.61 10.11 12.64
CA LEU A 71 4.66 9.01 12.79
C LEU A 71 3.55 9.08 11.72
N LEU A 72 2.99 10.27 11.47
CA LEU A 72 2.01 10.49 10.41
C LEU A 72 2.60 10.08 9.05
N TYR A 73 3.79 10.57 8.74
CA TYR A 73 4.49 10.29 7.50
C TYR A 73 4.71 8.79 7.29
N CYS A 74 5.19 8.08 8.32
CA CYS A 74 5.37 6.63 8.27
C CYS A 74 4.06 5.91 7.94
N ASN A 75 2.95 6.32 8.57
CA ASN A 75 1.64 5.74 8.29
C ASN A 75 1.18 5.98 6.85
N LEU A 76 1.37 7.19 6.31
CA LEU A 76 1.05 7.49 4.91
C LEU A 76 1.88 6.65 3.94
N VAL A 77 3.20 6.54 4.17
CA VAL A 77 4.07 5.72 3.32
C VAL A 77 3.63 4.25 3.36
N VAL A 78 3.34 3.71 4.55
CA VAL A 78 2.83 2.34 4.71
C VAL A 78 1.51 2.17 3.95
N ALA A 79 0.55 3.08 4.11
CA ALA A 79 -0.75 3.00 3.45
C ALA A 79 -0.61 3.02 1.92
N VAL A 80 0.21 3.91 1.37
CA VAL A 80 0.44 4.00 -0.09
C VAL A 80 1.23 2.77 -0.58
N THR A 81 2.15 2.22 0.22
CA THR A 81 2.91 1.00 -0.12
C THR A 81 1.98 -0.19 -0.23
N ILE A 82 1.10 -0.36 0.77
CA ILE A 82 0.08 -1.42 0.78
C ILE A 82 -0.85 -1.24 -0.42
N GLY A 83 -1.33 -0.03 -0.70
CA GLY A 83 -2.15 0.25 -1.86
C GLY A 83 -1.47 -0.16 -3.16
N ALA A 84 -0.23 0.29 -3.41
CA ALA A 84 0.52 -0.07 -4.62
C ALA A 84 0.80 -1.58 -4.71
N PHE A 85 1.06 -2.24 -3.58
CA PHE A 85 1.24 -3.68 -3.50
C PHE A 85 -0.04 -4.44 -3.88
N ILE A 86 -1.20 -3.99 -3.40
CA ILE A 86 -2.49 -4.58 -3.75
C ILE A 86 -2.74 -4.47 -5.25
N VAL A 87 -2.54 -3.31 -5.87
CA VAL A 87 -2.76 -3.17 -7.32
C VAL A 87 -1.77 -4.03 -8.11
N LEU A 88 -0.51 -4.12 -7.65
CA LEU A 88 0.48 -5.05 -8.23
C LEU A 88 0.02 -6.50 -8.15
N VAL A 89 -0.59 -6.93 -7.05
CA VAL A 89 -1.15 -8.28 -6.89
C VAL A 89 -2.37 -8.48 -7.78
N MET A 90 -3.28 -7.49 -7.84
CA MET A 90 -4.48 -7.55 -8.69
C MET A 90 -4.14 -7.64 -10.18
N LYS A 91 -3.09 -6.95 -10.62
CA LYS A 91 -2.59 -6.97 -12.01
C LYS A 91 -1.55 -8.06 -12.26
N GLY A 92 -1.07 -8.72 -11.20
CA GLY A 92 0.00 -9.70 -11.21
C GLY A 92 -0.28 -10.92 -12.09
N PRO A 93 0.71 -11.80 -12.28
CA PRO A 93 0.55 -13.00 -13.12
C PRO A 93 -0.65 -13.81 -12.64
N ALA A 94 -1.37 -14.42 -13.58
CA ALA A 94 -2.49 -15.28 -13.24
C ALA A 94 -1.98 -16.45 -12.36
N TYR A 95 -2.19 -16.33 -11.06
CA TYR A 95 -1.94 -17.39 -10.11
C TYR A 95 -3.12 -18.36 -10.17
N VAL A 96 -2.82 -19.66 -10.11
CA VAL A 96 -3.85 -20.69 -10.06
C VAL A 96 -4.64 -20.50 -8.77
N ALA A 97 -5.86 -19.96 -8.88
CA ALA A 97 -6.82 -19.99 -7.80
C ALA A 97 -7.22 -21.45 -7.53
N ASP A 98 -7.63 -21.77 -6.30
CA ASP A 98 -8.09 -23.11 -5.93
C ASP A 98 -9.06 -23.64 -6.98
N ALA A 99 -8.65 -24.69 -7.69
CA ALA A 99 -9.47 -25.30 -8.72
C ALA A 99 -10.62 -26.05 -8.04
N TYR A 100 -11.74 -25.36 -7.85
CA TYR A 100 -12.99 -26.04 -7.51
C TYR A 100 -13.48 -26.80 -8.75
N PRO A 101 -13.95 -28.05 -8.59
CA PRO A 101 -14.57 -28.78 -9.69
C PRO A 101 -15.83 -28.01 -10.10
N LEU A 102 -15.74 -27.30 -11.23
CA LEU A 102 -16.88 -26.67 -11.85
C LEU A 102 -17.65 -27.76 -12.59
N ASN A 103 -18.86 -28.07 -12.12
CA ASN A 103 -19.77 -28.92 -12.86
C ASN A 103 -20.39 -28.07 -13.98
N ASP A 104 -19.62 -27.88 -15.05
CA ASP A 104 -20.07 -27.16 -16.23
C ASP A 104 -21.11 -28.03 -16.95
N ALA A 105 -22.35 -27.54 -16.99
CA ALA A 105 -23.36 -28.08 -17.89
C ALA A 105 -23.18 -27.41 -19.25
N ASP A 106 -22.72 -28.17 -20.25
CA ASP A 106 -22.53 -27.71 -21.65
C ASP A 106 -23.83 -27.21 -22.32
N SER A 107 -24.99 -27.37 -21.68
CA SER A 107 -26.24 -26.83 -22.17
C SER A 107 -27.10 -26.28 -21.03
N PRO A 108 -27.76 -25.13 -21.25
CA PRO A 108 -28.73 -24.62 -20.29
C PRO A 108 -29.80 -25.67 -20.04
N ALA A 109 -30.25 -25.79 -18.78
CA ALA A 109 -31.34 -26.70 -18.45
C ALA A 109 -32.52 -26.45 -19.41
N PRO A 110 -33.07 -27.50 -20.05
CA PRO A 110 -34.19 -27.33 -20.96
C PRO A 110 -35.28 -26.56 -20.22
N ALA A 111 -35.81 -25.51 -20.87
CA ALA A 111 -36.80 -24.62 -20.29
C ALA A 111 -37.90 -25.47 -19.65
N ALA A 112 -37.89 -25.52 -18.31
CA ALA A 112 -38.82 -26.34 -17.56
C ALA A 112 -40.21 -26.00 -18.07
N SER A 113 -40.86 -27.00 -18.68
CA SER A 113 -42.23 -26.88 -19.17
C SER A 113 -43.05 -26.35 -18.01
N ARG A 114 -43.47 -25.07 -18.11
CA ARG A 114 -44.39 -24.46 -17.16
C ARG A 114 -45.51 -25.45 -16.94
N HIS A 115 -45.66 -25.93 -15.71
CA HIS A 115 -46.79 -26.74 -15.31
C HIS A 115 -48.06 -25.95 -15.64
N THR A 116 -48.71 -26.28 -16.75
CA THR A 116 -50.08 -25.89 -17.01
C THR A 116 -50.92 -26.70 -16.04
N PRO A 117 -51.61 -26.08 -15.06
CA PRO A 117 -52.53 -26.81 -14.22
C PRO A 117 -53.64 -27.35 -15.12
N GLN A 118 -53.79 -28.68 -15.20
CA GLN A 118 -54.99 -29.27 -15.78
C GLN A 118 -56.17 -28.97 -14.85
N GLN A 119 -57.14 -28.24 -15.39
CA GLN A 119 -58.52 -28.19 -14.88
C GLN A 119 -59.36 -29.21 -15.65
#